data_AF-A0A2T3KZY3-F1
#
_entry.id   AF-A0A2T3KZY3-F1
#
_cell.length_a   1.000
_cell.length_b   1.000
_cell.length_c   1.000
_cell.angle_alpha   90.00
_cell.angle_beta   90.00
_cell.angle_gamma   90.00
#
_symmetry.space_group_name_H-M   'P 1'
#
loop_
_entity.id
_entity.type
_entity.pdbx_description
1 polymer ?
#
loop_
_entity_poly.entity_id
_entity_poly.type
_entity_poly.pdbx_seq_one_letter_code
_entity_poly.pdbx_strand_id
1 'polypeptide(L)'
;MSSNLKWANQKHAYRSRKIVWLCSLLVIAIITWAAYSKLEEVVVGDGKVVPTQAIQKIQSLEGGIIEQVLVSPGEQVKQGQTLLILDDTRFRTAFQESDEHFRTLQAQIKRLKAELETVKVNTREKDWKKQITINHQALDFDDLSKRAQLNAKANYNERISQIESQLEEAQLTIEQQTEALRDAKSNTATLNSSLRLVNKEARMLEGAVKRGSVAEVELIQTRRDQVKIRGEIASSKVAQQKASAALREAIVMRRNLALEFRTSVQAQLNEATNQFAQLEDSQEGLADQLKRTEITAPMDGTIKDILVRSLGGVVKPGEPIMELVPNDSKLIVEARISPQDIAFVSKGLEATIKFTAYDFVVYGGRKGTVTYVSADALQTEDGTAYYRAHIQLHDDPDTRLQVIPGMQAMVDILTGEKTVLSYWLKPLLRAKASALREP
;
A
#
# COMPACT_ATOMS: atom_id res chain seq x y z
N MET A 1 77.18 -95.63 -29.44
CA MET A 1 75.87 -94.98 -29.71
C MET A 1 75.58 -93.97 -28.61
N SER A 2 75.70 -92.66 -28.85
CA SER A 2 74.99 -91.60 -28.09
C SER A 2 75.32 -90.16 -28.50
N SER A 3 75.89 -89.91 -29.70
CA SER A 3 76.16 -88.54 -30.18
C SER A 3 75.01 -87.90 -30.98
N ASN A 4 73.76 -88.34 -30.77
CA ASN A 4 72.57 -87.84 -31.50
C ASN A 4 71.47 -87.24 -30.61
N LEU A 5 71.71 -86.99 -29.31
CA LEU A 5 70.69 -86.40 -28.43
C LEU A 5 70.81 -84.89 -28.18
N LYS A 6 71.90 -84.23 -28.63
CA LYS A 6 72.12 -82.80 -28.34
C LYS A 6 71.50 -81.81 -29.33
N TRP A 7 70.91 -82.26 -30.45
CA TRP A 7 70.40 -81.38 -31.51
C TRP A 7 68.87 -81.17 -31.54
N ALA A 8 68.08 -81.92 -30.76
CA ALA A 8 66.61 -81.78 -30.75
C ALA A 8 66.07 -80.74 -29.74
N ASN A 9 66.79 -80.47 -28.64
CA ASN A 9 66.29 -79.60 -27.57
C ASN A 9 66.42 -78.08 -27.84
N GLN A 10 67.22 -77.65 -28.82
CA GLN A 10 67.33 -76.22 -29.16
C GLN A 10 66.14 -75.70 -29.98
N LYS A 11 65.48 -76.55 -30.79
CA LYS A 11 64.34 -76.15 -31.64
C LYS A 11 63.04 -75.94 -30.84
N HIS A 12 62.85 -76.68 -29.75
CA HIS A 12 61.72 -76.50 -28.84
C HIS A 12 61.87 -75.26 -27.94
N ALA A 13 63.09 -74.91 -27.53
CA ALA A 13 63.39 -73.68 -26.77
C ALA A 13 63.10 -72.39 -27.56
N TYR A 14 63.26 -72.40 -28.89
CA TYR A 14 62.93 -71.24 -29.73
C TYR A 14 61.41 -71.07 -29.98
N ARG A 15 60.65 -72.17 -30.10
CA ARG A 15 59.18 -72.11 -30.26
C ARG A 15 58.47 -71.76 -28.95
N SER A 16 58.93 -72.28 -27.81
CA SER A 16 58.40 -71.86 -26.50
C SER A 16 58.70 -70.40 -26.20
N ARG A 17 59.91 -69.90 -26.56
CA ARG A 17 60.22 -68.46 -26.50
C ARG A 17 59.26 -67.60 -27.32
N LYS A 18 58.87 -68.02 -28.53
CA LYS A 18 57.89 -67.27 -29.36
C LYS A 18 56.50 -67.21 -28.70
N ILE A 19 56.05 -68.29 -28.06
CA ILE A 19 54.77 -68.33 -27.33
C ILE A 19 54.85 -67.46 -26.08
N VAL A 20 55.97 -67.49 -25.34
CA VAL A 20 56.19 -66.62 -24.18
C VAL A 20 56.19 -65.15 -24.61
N TRP A 21 56.91 -64.78 -25.67
CA TRP A 21 56.90 -63.41 -26.20
C TRP A 21 55.52 -62.98 -26.72
N LEU A 22 54.75 -63.87 -27.35
CA LEU A 22 53.39 -63.59 -27.80
C LEU A 22 52.43 -63.36 -26.62
N CYS A 23 52.48 -64.22 -25.60
CA CYS A 23 51.69 -64.06 -24.39
C CYS A 23 52.10 -62.78 -23.64
N SER A 24 53.40 -62.49 -23.52
CA SER A 24 53.88 -61.25 -22.92
C SER A 24 53.42 -60.03 -23.69
N LEU A 25 53.44 -60.06 -25.03
CA LEU A 25 52.96 -58.95 -25.87
C LEU A 25 51.45 -58.75 -25.74
N LEU A 26 50.67 -59.82 -25.65
CA LEU A 26 49.22 -59.76 -25.44
C LEU A 26 48.86 -59.23 -24.05
N VAL A 27 49.60 -59.63 -23.01
CA VAL A 27 49.45 -59.08 -21.66
C VAL A 27 49.81 -57.60 -21.63
N ILE A 28 50.91 -57.19 -22.28
CA ILE A 28 51.27 -55.78 -22.41
C ILE A 28 50.17 -55.03 -23.16
N ALA A 29 49.64 -55.56 -24.27
CA ALA A 29 48.56 -54.93 -25.03
C ALA A 29 47.27 -54.76 -24.21
N ILE A 30 46.87 -55.76 -23.42
CA ILE A 30 45.70 -55.67 -22.51
C ILE A 30 45.97 -54.63 -21.41
N ILE A 31 47.17 -54.59 -20.83
CA ILE A 31 47.51 -53.60 -19.81
C ILE A 31 47.52 -52.19 -20.41
N THR A 32 48.06 -52.01 -21.61
CA THR A 32 48.05 -50.73 -22.32
C THR A 32 46.62 -50.32 -22.66
N TRP A 33 45.80 -51.22 -23.21
CA TRP A 33 44.39 -50.93 -23.49
C TRP A 33 43.61 -50.60 -22.21
N ALA A 34 43.78 -51.40 -21.14
CA ALA A 34 43.13 -51.16 -19.86
C ALA A 34 43.59 -49.87 -19.19
N ALA A 35 44.81 -49.40 -19.45
CA ALA A 35 45.34 -48.13 -18.96
C ALA A 35 44.77 -46.91 -19.72
N TYR A 36 44.39 -47.06 -21.00
CA TYR A 36 43.82 -45.97 -21.81
C TYR A 36 42.29 -46.00 -21.92
N SER A 37 41.65 -47.15 -21.72
CA SER A 37 40.19 -47.29 -21.80
C SER A 37 39.52 -46.67 -20.58
N LYS A 38 38.73 -45.62 -20.82
CA LYS A 38 37.93 -44.90 -19.83
C LYS A 38 36.62 -45.63 -19.56
N LEU A 39 36.26 -45.74 -18.30
CA LEU A 39 35.02 -46.28 -17.78
C LEU A 39 34.37 -45.20 -16.92
N GLU A 40 33.09 -44.93 -17.17
CA GLU A 40 32.31 -43.96 -16.41
C GLU A 40 32.00 -44.48 -15.00
N GLU A 41 32.23 -43.64 -13.99
CA GLU A 41 31.86 -43.92 -12.60
C GLU A 41 30.59 -43.13 -12.27
N VAL A 42 29.49 -43.86 -12.07
CA VAL A 42 28.18 -43.29 -11.78
C VAL A 42 27.74 -43.57 -10.36
N VAL A 43 27.12 -42.58 -9.74
CA VAL A 43 26.37 -42.74 -8.48
C VAL A 43 24.89 -42.80 -8.84
N VAL A 44 24.22 -43.86 -8.38
CA VAL A 44 22.80 -44.07 -8.62
C VAL A 44 22.00 -43.48 -7.47
N GLY A 45 20.98 -42.69 -7.80
CA GLY A 45 20.04 -42.13 -6.84
C GLY A 45 18.59 -42.28 -7.29
N ASP A 46 17.69 -42.39 -6.33
CA ASP A 46 16.25 -42.44 -6.58
C ASP A 46 15.70 -41.02 -6.72
N GLY A 47 15.11 -40.72 -7.87
CA GLY A 47 14.63 -39.40 -8.26
C GLY A 47 13.10 -39.28 -8.31
N LYS A 48 12.61 -38.08 -8.02
CA LYS A 48 11.22 -37.68 -8.26
C LYS A 48 11.17 -36.35 -8.99
N VAL A 49 10.31 -36.26 -10.01
CA VAL A 49 10.08 -35.00 -10.72
C VAL A 49 9.29 -34.05 -9.85
N VAL A 50 9.85 -32.88 -9.59
CA VAL A 50 9.20 -31.80 -8.83
C VAL A 50 9.29 -30.49 -9.62
N PRO A 51 8.28 -29.62 -9.51
CA PRO A 51 8.39 -28.28 -10.07
C PRO A 51 9.51 -27.52 -9.37
N THR A 52 10.29 -26.72 -10.12
CA THR A 52 11.33 -25.87 -9.53
C THR A 52 10.73 -24.87 -8.53
N GLN A 53 9.52 -24.39 -8.83
CA GLN A 53 8.78 -23.51 -7.93
C GLN A 53 7.98 -24.34 -6.94
N ALA A 54 8.06 -23.96 -5.67
CA ALA A 54 7.26 -24.58 -4.62
C ALA A 54 5.77 -24.38 -4.88
N ILE A 55 4.97 -25.33 -4.41
CA ILE A 55 3.51 -25.27 -4.40
C ILE A 55 3.08 -24.00 -3.65
N GLN A 56 2.26 -23.18 -4.31
CA GLN A 56 1.76 -21.93 -3.73
C GLN A 56 0.53 -22.23 -2.89
N LYS A 57 0.55 -21.80 -1.62
CA LYS A 57 -0.61 -21.91 -0.72
C LYS A 57 -1.42 -20.62 -0.81
N ILE A 58 -2.63 -20.73 -1.32
CA ILE A 58 -3.57 -19.62 -1.40
C ILE A 58 -4.32 -19.56 -0.07
N GLN A 59 -4.23 -18.41 0.59
CA GLN A 59 -4.78 -18.14 1.92
C GLN A 59 -5.64 -16.87 1.86
N SER A 60 -6.64 -16.77 2.75
CA SER A 60 -7.37 -15.51 2.93
C SER A 60 -6.76 -14.71 4.09
N LEU A 61 -6.49 -13.43 3.86
CA LEU A 61 -6.00 -12.53 4.92
C LEU A 61 -7.13 -12.15 5.89
N GLU A 62 -8.33 -11.91 5.37
CA GLU A 62 -9.48 -11.44 6.16
C GLU A 62 -10.22 -12.58 6.85
N GLY A 63 -10.18 -13.79 6.27
CA GLY A 63 -11.09 -14.87 6.63
C GLY A 63 -12.54 -14.55 6.27
N GLY A 64 -13.47 -15.45 6.58
CA GLY A 64 -14.88 -15.27 6.26
C GLY A 64 -15.63 -16.59 6.07
N ILE A 65 -16.90 -16.48 5.68
CA ILE A 65 -17.74 -17.62 5.34
C ILE A 65 -17.59 -17.87 3.85
N ILE A 66 -17.37 -19.12 3.44
CA ILE A 66 -17.31 -19.47 2.03
C ILE A 66 -18.72 -19.43 1.46
N GLU A 67 -18.95 -18.54 0.50
CA GLU A 67 -20.20 -18.45 -0.25
C GLU A 67 -20.18 -19.42 -1.43
N GLN A 68 -19.12 -19.37 -2.23
CA GLN A 68 -19.01 -20.21 -3.43
C GLN A 68 -17.56 -20.57 -3.76
N VAL A 69 -17.34 -21.83 -4.17
CA VAL A 69 -16.07 -22.29 -4.78
C VAL A 69 -16.29 -22.43 -6.28
N LEU A 70 -15.44 -21.78 -7.10
CA LEU A 70 -15.61 -21.69 -8.56
C LEU A 70 -14.74 -22.67 -9.35
N VAL A 71 -13.75 -23.30 -8.70
CA VAL A 71 -12.76 -24.17 -9.35
C VAL A 71 -12.75 -25.58 -8.74
N SER A 72 -12.26 -26.53 -9.52
CA SER A 72 -12.10 -27.93 -9.10
C SER A 72 -10.63 -28.37 -9.03
N PRO A 73 -10.28 -29.38 -8.21
CA PRO A 73 -8.92 -29.96 -8.23
C PRO A 73 -8.57 -30.51 -9.62
N GLY A 74 -7.37 -30.20 -10.11
CA GLY A 74 -6.88 -30.55 -11.44
C GLY A 74 -7.22 -29.53 -12.54
N GLU A 75 -8.00 -28.50 -12.23
CA GLU A 75 -8.34 -27.44 -13.18
C GLU A 75 -7.18 -26.46 -13.39
N GLN A 76 -6.97 -26.04 -14.64
CA GLN A 76 -6.01 -24.99 -14.99
C GLN A 76 -6.64 -23.62 -14.79
N VAL A 77 -5.93 -22.74 -14.10
CA VAL A 77 -6.38 -21.38 -13.77
C VAL A 77 -5.36 -20.36 -14.26
N LYS A 78 -5.87 -19.20 -14.67
CA LYS A 78 -5.04 -18.06 -15.07
C LYS A 78 -4.83 -17.08 -13.94
N GLN A 79 -3.75 -16.30 -13.99
CA GLN A 79 -3.52 -15.19 -13.08
C GLN A 79 -4.72 -14.23 -13.05
N GLY A 80 -5.19 -13.90 -11.84
CA GLY A 80 -6.34 -13.03 -11.62
C GLY A 80 -7.70 -13.72 -11.77
N GLN A 81 -7.76 -15.00 -12.15
CA GLN A 81 -9.02 -15.76 -12.16
C GLN A 81 -9.53 -15.96 -10.74
N THR A 82 -10.80 -15.65 -10.49
CA THR A 82 -11.47 -15.88 -9.21
C THR A 82 -11.63 -17.37 -8.95
N LEU A 83 -11.15 -17.82 -7.81
CA LEU A 83 -11.13 -19.22 -7.38
C LEU A 83 -12.25 -19.51 -6.38
N LEU A 84 -12.46 -18.57 -5.46
CA LEU A 84 -13.41 -18.69 -4.36
C LEU A 84 -13.95 -17.30 -4.00
N ILE A 85 -15.23 -17.25 -3.63
CA ILE A 85 -15.92 -16.07 -3.15
C ILE A 85 -16.29 -16.29 -1.69
N LEU A 86 -15.87 -15.36 -0.83
CA LEU A 86 -16.29 -15.25 0.55
C LEU A 86 -17.55 -14.37 0.63
N ASP A 87 -18.41 -14.63 1.62
CA ASP A 87 -19.56 -13.78 1.93
C ASP A 87 -19.10 -12.34 2.18
N ASP A 88 -19.48 -11.46 1.25
CA ASP A 88 -19.06 -10.07 1.25
C ASP A 88 -20.00 -9.15 2.03
N THR A 89 -21.12 -9.66 2.54
CA THR A 89 -22.22 -8.84 3.08
C THR A 89 -21.72 -7.83 4.12
N ARG A 90 -20.86 -8.28 5.05
CA ARG A 90 -20.27 -7.41 6.08
C ARG A 90 -19.31 -6.37 5.50
N PHE A 91 -18.43 -6.77 4.58
CA PHE A 91 -17.43 -5.89 3.98
C PHE A 91 -18.09 -4.84 3.08
N ARG A 92 -19.08 -5.29 2.29
CA ARG A 92 -19.89 -4.45 1.42
C ARG A 92 -20.69 -3.43 2.21
N THR A 93 -21.31 -3.85 3.31
CA THR A 93 -22.05 -2.94 4.20
C THR A 93 -21.12 -1.88 4.80
N ALA A 94 -19.96 -2.29 5.32
CA ALA A 94 -18.98 -1.35 5.86
C ALA A 94 -18.47 -0.35 4.81
N PHE A 95 -18.20 -0.80 3.59
CA PHE A 95 -17.82 0.07 2.48
C PHE A 95 -18.94 1.05 2.10
N GLN A 96 -20.18 0.58 2.01
CA GLN A 96 -21.35 1.43 1.69
C GLN A 96 -21.63 2.47 2.77
N GLU A 97 -21.51 2.11 4.05
CA GLU A 97 -21.63 3.06 5.16
C GLU A 97 -20.54 4.14 5.06
N SER A 98 -19.28 3.73 4.85
CA SER A 98 -18.16 4.66 4.65
C SER A 98 -18.38 5.58 3.45
N ASP A 99 -18.91 5.07 2.34
CA ASP A 99 -19.21 5.84 1.13
C ASP A 99 -20.32 6.88 1.36
N GLU A 100 -21.38 6.53 2.09
CA GLU A 100 -22.43 7.50 2.45
C GLU A 100 -21.91 8.58 3.41
N HIS A 101 -21.03 8.23 4.34
CA HIS A 101 -20.33 9.21 5.18
C HIS A 101 -19.43 10.14 4.36
N PHE A 102 -18.69 9.59 3.39
CA PHE A 102 -17.82 10.34 2.48
C PHE A 102 -18.61 11.37 1.68
N ARG A 103 -19.73 10.96 1.07
CA ARG A 103 -20.64 11.86 0.33
C ARG A 103 -21.23 12.94 1.23
N THR A 104 -21.58 12.59 2.47
CA THR A 104 -22.13 13.55 3.43
C THR A 104 -21.11 14.64 3.80
N LEU A 105 -19.87 14.24 4.10
CA LEU A 105 -18.77 15.18 4.38
C LEU A 105 -18.43 16.04 3.17
N GLN A 106 -18.42 15.45 1.97
CA GLN A 106 -18.17 16.21 0.74
C GLN A 106 -19.24 17.28 0.51
N ALA A 107 -20.53 16.96 0.74
CA ALA A 107 -21.62 17.93 0.67
C ALA A 107 -21.46 19.04 1.73
N GLN A 108 -21.06 18.68 2.95
CA GLN A 108 -20.79 19.63 4.03
C GLN A 108 -19.63 20.57 3.70
N ILE A 109 -18.54 20.06 3.12
CA ILE A 109 -17.39 20.87 2.69
C ILE A 109 -17.81 21.85 1.59
N LYS A 110 -18.52 21.38 0.56
CA LYS A 110 -19.04 22.24 -0.51
C LYS A 110 -19.93 23.36 0.05
N ARG A 111 -20.84 23.02 0.97
CA ARG A 111 -21.69 23.98 1.70
C ARG A 111 -20.86 25.03 2.44
N LEU A 112 -19.91 24.61 3.26
CA LEU A 112 -19.08 25.50 4.09
C LEU A 112 -18.21 26.43 3.23
N LYS A 113 -17.68 25.94 2.11
CA LYS A 113 -16.97 26.76 1.13
C LYS A 113 -17.90 27.82 0.53
N ALA A 114 -19.12 27.45 0.16
CA ALA A 114 -20.11 28.40 -0.32
C ALA A 114 -20.47 29.45 0.74
N GLU A 115 -20.63 29.08 2.01
CA GLU A 115 -20.89 30.03 3.11
C GLU A 115 -19.76 31.06 3.27
N LEU A 116 -18.50 30.65 3.12
CA LEU A 116 -17.34 31.56 3.14
C LEU A 116 -17.30 32.50 1.92
N GLU A 117 -17.73 32.04 0.75
CA GLU A 117 -17.79 32.88 -0.44
C GLU A 117 -19.00 33.83 -0.42
N THR A 118 -20.11 33.41 0.20
CA THR A 118 -21.32 34.22 0.33
C THR A 118 -21.09 35.44 1.19
N VAL A 119 -20.46 35.30 2.36
CA VAL A 119 -20.27 36.41 3.31
C VAL A 119 -18.84 36.94 3.25
N LYS A 120 -18.60 38.04 2.53
CA LYS A 120 -17.27 38.67 2.43
C LYS A 120 -17.17 39.89 3.35
N VAL A 121 -16.02 40.02 4.02
CA VAL A 121 -15.73 41.14 4.92
C VAL A 121 -14.49 41.88 4.43
N ASN A 122 -14.64 43.17 4.13
CA ASN A 122 -13.54 44.07 3.78
C ASN A 122 -13.27 45.05 4.93
N THR A 123 -12.22 44.77 5.70
CA THR A 123 -11.83 45.58 6.86
C THR A 123 -11.20 46.92 6.50
N ARG A 124 -10.80 47.13 5.24
CA ARG A 124 -10.17 48.38 4.76
C ARG A 124 -11.18 49.44 4.34
N GLU A 125 -12.42 49.05 4.08
CA GLU A 125 -13.48 49.96 3.66
C GLU A 125 -13.96 50.83 4.84
N LYS A 126 -14.10 52.14 4.59
CA LYS A 126 -14.53 53.12 5.59
C LYS A 126 -16.05 53.22 5.66
N ASP A 127 -16.72 53.05 4.54
CA ASP A 127 -18.18 53.03 4.52
C ASP A 127 -18.68 51.72 5.12
N TRP A 128 -19.28 51.81 6.31
CA TRP A 128 -19.78 50.64 7.03
C TRP A 128 -20.68 49.79 6.14
N LYS A 129 -21.53 50.41 5.29
CA LYS A 129 -22.46 49.70 4.40
C LYS A 129 -21.76 48.76 3.42
N LYS A 130 -20.55 49.09 3.01
CA LYS A 130 -19.75 48.33 2.02
C LYS A 130 -18.72 47.40 2.66
N GLN A 131 -18.58 47.40 3.99
CA GLN A 131 -17.66 46.52 4.69
C GLN A 131 -18.06 45.04 4.59
N ILE A 132 -19.35 44.76 4.40
CA ILE A 132 -19.88 43.40 4.31
C ILE A 132 -20.63 43.29 2.99
N THR A 133 -20.40 42.21 2.25
CA THR A 133 -21.11 41.88 1.01
C THR A 133 -21.64 40.46 1.12
N ILE A 134 -22.92 40.29 0.82
CA ILE A 134 -23.60 39.00 0.81
C ILE A 134 -24.00 38.68 -0.62
N ASN A 135 -23.39 37.64 -1.19
CA ASN A 135 -23.65 37.18 -2.55
C ASN A 135 -23.98 35.70 -2.52
N HIS A 136 -25.27 35.35 -2.58
CA HIS A 136 -25.68 33.94 -2.54
C HIS A 136 -25.00 33.14 -3.65
N GLN A 137 -24.38 32.04 -3.26
CA GLN A 137 -23.80 31.08 -4.19
C GLN A 137 -24.84 30.04 -4.59
N ALA A 138 -24.81 29.65 -5.87
CA ALA A 138 -25.51 28.45 -6.32
C ALA A 138 -24.73 27.23 -5.83
N LEU A 139 -25.40 26.34 -5.10
CA LEU A 139 -24.82 25.07 -4.67
C LEU A 139 -25.05 24.03 -5.76
N ASP A 140 -23.96 23.68 -6.45
CA ASP A 140 -23.95 22.61 -7.43
C ASP A 140 -23.38 21.32 -6.83
N PHE A 141 -24.16 20.25 -6.92
CA PHE A 141 -23.94 19.00 -6.23
C PHE A 141 -24.06 17.78 -7.17
N ASP A 142 -23.76 17.91 -8.45
CA ASP A 142 -23.98 16.89 -9.49
C ASP A 142 -23.59 15.44 -9.11
N ASP A 143 -22.55 15.22 -8.28
CA ASP A 143 -22.07 13.88 -7.89
C ASP A 143 -22.49 13.38 -6.49
N LEU A 144 -23.44 14.02 -5.80
CA LEU A 144 -23.76 13.73 -4.39
C LEU A 144 -25.06 12.96 -4.18
N SER A 145 -25.19 12.25 -3.06
CA SER A 145 -26.45 11.58 -2.71
C SER A 145 -27.57 12.61 -2.45
N LYS A 146 -28.79 12.34 -2.95
CA LYS A 146 -29.93 13.27 -2.85
C LYS A 146 -30.19 13.76 -1.43
N ARG A 147 -30.01 12.88 -0.43
CA ARG A 147 -30.16 13.23 1.00
C ARG A 147 -29.09 14.22 1.46
N ALA A 148 -27.81 13.96 1.13
CA ALA A 148 -26.72 14.86 1.49
C ALA A 148 -26.90 16.25 0.85
N GLN A 149 -27.33 16.29 -0.42
CA GLN A 149 -27.64 17.54 -1.13
C GLN A 149 -28.73 18.36 -0.45
N LEU A 150 -29.87 17.72 -0.13
CA LEU A 150 -31.01 18.39 0.50
C LEU A 150 -30.64 18.94 1.88
N ASN A 151 -29.94 18.15 2.69
CA ASN A 151 -29.48 18.57 4.01
C ASN A 151 -28.48 19.73 3.92
N ALA A 152 -27.50 19.65 3.02
CA ALA A 152 -26.52 20.70 2.81
C ALA A 152 -27.17 22.01 2.35
N LYS A 153 -28.13 21.94 1.42
CA LYS A 153 -28.87 23.11 0.92
C LYS A 153 -29.77 23.73 2.00
N ALA A 154 -30.48 22.91 2.78
CA ALA A 154 -31.31 23.39 3.88
C ALA A 154 -30.47 24.12 4.94
N ASN A 155 -29.36 23.50 5.38
CA ASN A 155 -28.45 24.09 6.35
C ASN A 155 -27.80 25.39 5.85
N TYR A 156 -27.45 25.45 4.57
CA TYR A 156 -26.95 26.68 3.95
C TYR A 156 -27.97 27.81 4.04
N ASN A 157 -29.19 27.56 3.56
CA ASN A 157 -30.25 28.56 3.53
C ASN A 157 -30.57 29.07 4.94
N GLU A 158 -30.66 28.16 5.92
CA GLU A 158 -30.94 28.52 7.31
C GLU A 158 -29.84 29.41 7.91
N ARG A 159 -28.57 29.00 7.75
CA ARG A 159 -27.44 29.77 8.30
C ARG A 159 -27.27 31.13 7.64
N ILE A 160 -27.48 31.22 6.33
CA ILE A 160 -27.41 32.49 5.60
C ILE A 160 -28.55 33.41 6.04
N SER A 161 -29.78 32.89 6.13
CA SER A 161 -30.92 33.65 6.65
C SER A 161 -30.70 34.16 8.08
N GLN A 162 -30.09 33.34 8.94
CA GLN A 162 -29.78 33.70 10.32
C GLN A 162 -28.76 34.85 10.40
N ILE A 163 -27.64 34.77 9.65
CA ILE A 163 -26.64 35.86 9.66
C ILE A 163 -27.17 37.12 8.99
N GLU A 164 -28.00 37.00 7.95
CA GLU A 164 -28.68 38.14 7.33
C GLU A 164 -29.57 38.88 8.33
N SER A 165 -30.40 38.15 9.07
CA SER A 165 -31.26 38.71 10.12
C SER A 165 -30.46 39.43 11.22
N GLN A 166 -29.35 38.83 11.67
CA GLN A 166 -28.46 39.45 12.67
C GLN A 166 -27.78 40.72 12.14
N LEU A 167 -27.38 40.72 10.86
CA LEU A 167 -26.77 41.88 10.22
C LEU A 167 -27.79 43.00 9.97
N GLU A 168 -29.04 42.65 9.69
CA GLU A 168 -30.15 43.61 9.58
C GLU A 168 -30.45 44.28 10.93
N GLU A 169 -30.52 43.50 12.02
CA GLU A 169 -30.69 44.05 13.38
C GLU A 169 -29.55 45.01 13.75
N ALA A 170 -28.31 44.61 13.46
CA ALA A 170 -27.14 45.46 13.69
C ALA A 170 -27.16 46.72 12.80
N GLN A 171 -27.70 46.62 11.58
CA GLN A 171 -27.91 47.78 10.71
C GLN A 171 -28.94 48.75 11.30
N LEU A 172 -30.09 48.27 11.77
CA LEU A 172 -31.10 49.10 12.44
C LEU A 172 -30.50 49.82 13.66
N THR A 173 -29.65 49.13 14.41
CA THR A 173 -28.94 49.73 15.55
C THR A 173 -28.00 50.85 15.10
N ILE A 174 -27.23 50.67 14.03
CA ILE A 174 -26.37 51.72 13.47
C ILE A 174 -27.19 52.92 13.01
N GLU A 175 -28.35 52.69 12.38
CA GLU A 175 -29.25 53.76 11.94
C GLU A 175 -29.80 54.56 13.14
N GLN A 176 -30.25 53.89 14.20
CA GLN A 176 -30.66 54.54 15.46
C GLN A 176 -29.53 55.39 16.08
N GLN A 177 -28.31 54.85 16.16
CA GLN A 177 -27.17 55.60 16.70
C GLN A 177 -26.74 56.76 15.79
N THR A 178 -26.96 56.64 14.48
CA THR A 178 -26.70 57.71 13.52
C THR A 178 -27.65 58.88 13.73
N GLU A 179 -28.95 58.62 13.93
CA GLU A 179 -29.94 59.65 14.24
C GLU A 179 -29.68 60.29 15.62
N ALA A 180 -29.36 59.50 16.65
CA ALA A 180 -28.98 60.05 17.95
C ALA A 180 -27.76 61.01 17.88
N LEU A 181 -26.76 60.69 17.06
CA LEU A 181 -25.62 61.58 16.80
C LEU A 181 -26.05 62.84 16.03
N ARG A 182 -26.98 62.70 15.08
CA ARG A 182 -27.52 63.83 14.32
C ARG A 182 -28.27 64.80 15.22
N ASP A 183 -29.09 64.30 16.14
CA ASP A 183 -29.83 65.10 17.12
C ASP A 183 -28.89 65.84 18.07
N ALA A 184 -27.88 65.16 18.62
CA ALA A 184 -26.87 65.79 19.48
C ALA A 184 -26.10 66.91 18.76
N LYS A 185 -25.75 66.69 17.49
CA LYS A 185 -25.12 67.72 16.63
C LYS A 185 -26.06 68.91 16.39
N SER A 186 -27.33 68.65 16.09
CA SER A 186 -28.35 69.67 15.86
C SER A 186 -28.54 70.53 17.12
N ASN A 187 -28.70 69.91 18.28
CA ASN A 187 -28.82 70.62 19.56
C ASN A 187 -27.58 71.50 19.85
N THR A 188 -26.38 70.97 19.61
CA THR A 188 -25.14 71.74 19.72
C THR A 188 -25.12 72.94 18.77
N ALA A 189 -25.59 72.79 17.52
CA ALA A 189 -25.67 73.87 16.54
C ALA A 189 -26.67 74.96 16.95
N THR A 190 -27.82 74.57 17.50
CA THR A 190 -28.84 75.49 18.04
C THR A 190 -28.28 76.30 19.21
N LEU A 191 -27.66 75.65 20.20
CA LEU A 191 -27.04 76.34 21.34
C LEU A 191 -25.92 77.30 20.92
N ASN A 192 -25.09 76.92 19.94
CA ASN A 192 -24.09 77.83 19.38
C ASN A 192 -24.72 79.04 18.69
N SER A 193 -25.86 78.87 18.03
CA SER A 193 -26.60 79.98 17.42
C SER A 193 -27.18 80.91 18.49
N SER A 194 -27.76 80.37 19.57
CA SER A 194 -28.22 81.16 20.73
C SER A 194 -27.06 81.93 21.37
N LEU A 195 -25.90 81.29 21.59
CA LEU A 195 -24.73 81.95 22.14
C LEU A 195 -24.26 83.13 21.26
N ARG A 196 -24.34 83.01 19.93
CA ARG A 196 -24.00 84.11 19.01
C ARG A 196 -24.91 85.33 19.22
N LEU A 197 -26.21 85.11 19.42
CA LEU A 197 -27.17 86.18 19.69
C LEU A 197 -26.89 86.86 21.03
N VAL A 198 -26.74 86.08 22.10
CA VAL A 198 -26.44 86.62 23.45
C VAL A 198 -25.07 87.31 23.51
N ASN A 199 -24.09 86.84 22.73
CA ASN A 199 -22.80 87.54 22.57
C ASN A 199 -22.96 88.90 21.88
N LYS A 200 -23.83 89.00 20.87
CA LYS A 200 -24.12 90.27 20.20
C LYS A 200 -24.84 91.23 21.15
N GLU A 201 -25.82 90.74 21.90
CA GLU A 201 -26.58 91.50 22.88
C GLU A 201 -25.67 92.08 23.97
N ALA A 202 -24.82 91.26 24.60
CA ALA A 202 -23.91 91.75 25.63
C ALA A 202 -22.93 92.82 25.11
N ARG A 203 -22.46 92.71 23.86
CA ARG A 203 -21.60 93.73 23.24
C ARG A 203 -22.33 95.06 23.05
N MET A 204 -23.61 95.01 22.66
CA MET A 204 -24.45 96.21 22.52
C MET A 204 -24.72 96.85 23.87
N LEU A 205 -25.08 96.04 24.88
CA LEU A 205 -25.31 96.49 26.25
C LEU A 205 -24.04 97.08 26.88
N GLU A 206 -22.87 96.47 26.68
CA GLU A 206 -21.60 97.00 27.19
C GLU A 206 -21.30 98.41 26.65
N GLY A 207 -21.59 98.66 25.37
CA GLY A 207 -21.47 99.99 24.78
C GLY A 207 -22.49 100.99 25.33
N ALA A 208 -23.72 100.55 25.60
CA ALA A 208 -24.79 101.39 26.15
C ALA A 208 -24.56 101.76 27.62
N VAL A 209 -24.10 100.80 28.44
CA VAL A 209 -23.74 100.99 29.84
C VAL A 209 -22.56 101.97 29.98
N LYS A 210 -21.54 101.87 29.12
CA LYS A 210 -20.41 102.85 29.08
C LYS A 210 -20.87 104.28 28.80
N ARG A 211 -22.01 104.46 28.13
CA ARG A 211 -22.64 105.77 27.86
C ARG A 211 -23.68 106.17 28.92
N GLY A 212 -23.86 105.37 29.97
CA GLY A 212 -24.87 105.59 31.02
C GLY A 212 -26.32 105.39 30.56
N SER A 213 -26.54 104.79 29.38
CA SER A 213 -27.88 104.68 28.77
C SER A 213 -28.68 103.47 29.25
N VAL A 214 -28.05 102.52 29.93
CA VAL A 214 -28.64 101.25 30.42
C VAL A 214 -28.00 100.88 31.77
N ALA A 215 -28.73 100.19 32.64
CA ALA A 215 -28.23 99.74 33.94
C ALA A 215 -27.24 98.56 33.82
N GLU A 216 -26.15 98.58 34.61
CA GLU A 216 -25.13 97.52 34.66
C GLU A 216 -25.73 96.13 34.99
N VAL A 217 -26.85 96.08 35.73
CA VAL A 217 -27.53 94.83 36.11
C VAL A 217 -27.98 94.03 34.88
N GLU A 218 -28.43 94.69 33.80
CA GLU A 218 -28.82 94.01 32.56
C GLU A 218 -27.61 93.32 31.91
N LEU A 219 -26.46 94.00 31.86
CA LEU A 219 -25.22 93.42 31.33
C LEU A 219 -24.77 92.20 32.15
N ILE A 220 -24.90 92.24 33.48
CA ILE A 220 -24.58 91.11 34.37
C ILE A 220 -25.52 89.92 34.09
N GLN A 221 -26.82 90.16 33.90
CA GLN A 221 -27.79 89.12 33.56
C GLN A 221 -27.44 88.46 32.21
N THR A 222 -27.20 89.25 31.16
CA THR A 222 -26.80 88.71 29.85
C THR A 222 -25.49 87.92 29.94
N ARG A 223 -24.50 88.38 30.72
CA ARG A 223 -23.25 87.62 30.96
C ARG A 223 -23.50 86.30 31.69
N ARG A 224 -24.43 86.26 32.65
CA ARG A 224 -24.85 85.02 33.31
C ARG A 224 -25.46 84.04 32.30
N ASP A 225 -26.30 84.53 31.39
CA ASP A 225 -26.89 83.72 30.33
C ASP A 225 -25.83 83.18 29.35
N GLN A 226 -24.81 83.98 29.01
CA GLN A 226 -23.67 83.49 28.22
C GLN A 226 -22.96 82.32 28.91
N VAL A 227 -22.68 82.45 30.20
CA VAL A 227 -22.01 81.38 30.97
C VAL A 227 -22.89 80.13 31.01
N LYS A 228 -24.20 80.29 31.24
CA LYS A 228 -25.17 79.18 31.22
C LYS A 228 -25.18 78.46 29.88
N ILE A 229 -25.35 79.18 28.77
CA ILE A 229 -25.36 78.59 27.42
C ILE A 229 -24.01 77.93 27.08
N ARG A 230 -22.88 78.51 27.51
CA ARG A 230 -21.56 77.86 27.34
C ARG A 230 -21.47 76.53 28.09
N GLY A 231 -22.01 76.46 29.30
CA GLY A 231 -22.12 75.21 30.06
C GLY A 231 -22.99 74.17 29.34
N GLU A 232 -24.14 74.59 28.82
CA GLU A 232 -25.03 73.73 28.03
C GLU A 232 -24.36 73.23 26.74
N ILE A 233 -23.61 74.08 26.03
CA ILE A 233 -22.81 73.67 24.85
C ILE A 233 -21.75 72.64 25.24
N ALA A 234 -21.05 72.85 26.35
CA ALA A 234 -20.04 71.90 26.82
C ALA A 234 -20.68 70.53 27.12
N SER A 235 -21.82 70.52 27.82
CA SER A 235 -22.60 69.30 28.07
C SER A 235 -23.09 68.63 26.77
N SER A 236 -23.63 69.42 25.84
CA SER A 236 -24.13 68.92 24.53
C SER A 236 -23.00 68.34 23.67
N LYS A 237 -21.80 68.93 23.71
CA LYS A 237 -20.60 68.37 23.06
C LYS A 237 -20.18 67.03 23.66
N VAL A 238 -20.26 66.86 24.99
CA VAL A 238 -20.00 65.56 25.63
C VAL A 238 -21.03 64.53 25.19
N ALA A 239 -22.31 64.90 25.10
CA ALA A 239 -23.36 64.02 24.58
C ALA A 239 -23.09 63.63 23.11
N GLN A 240 -22.69 64.58 22.27
CA GLN A 240 -22.29 64.32 20.88
C GLN A 240 -21.10 63.35 20.80
N GLN A 241 -20.09 63.49 21.66
CA GLN A 241 -18.95 62.57 21.71
C GLN A 241 -19.38 61.16 22.11
N LYS A 242 -20.26 61.03 23.12
CA LYS A 242 -20.82 59.74 23.54
C LYS A 242 -21.61 59.06 22.43
N ALA A 243 -22.52 59.79 21.77
CA ALA A 243 -23.27 59.28 20.63
C ALA A 243 -22.36 58.85 19.47
N SER A 244 -21.28 59.62 19.22
CA SER A 244 -20.29 59.25 18.20
C SER A 244 -19.51 57.99 18.56
N ALA A 245 -19.22 57.76 19.85
CA ALA A 245 -18.57 56.54 20.31
C ALA A 245 -19.51 55.33 20.17
N ALA A 246 -20.77 55.45 20.60
CA ALA A 246 -21.78 54.41 20.46
C ALA A 246 -22.01 54.02 18.99
N LEU A 247 -22.04 54.98 18.07
CA LEU A 247 -22.11 54.70 16.63
C LEU A 247 -20.90 53.89 16.14
N ARG A 248 -19.68 54.26 16.54
CA ARG A 248 -18.47 53.50 16.15
C ARG A 248 -18.50 52.08 16.71
N GLU A 249 -18.95 51.91 17.94
CA GLU A 249 -19.10 50.60 18.57
C GLU A 249 -20.11 49.73 17.83
N ALA A 250 -21.29 50.26 17.48
CA ALA A 250 -22.29 49.54 16.69
C ALA A 250 -21.75 49.08 15.32
N ILE A 251 -20.96 49.94 14.64
CA ILE A 251 -20.30 49.59 13.37
C ILE A 251 -19.30 48.44 13.57
N VAL A 252 -18.50 48.48 14.63
CA VAL A 252 -17.54 47.42 14.95
C VAL A 252 -18.26 46.12 15.31
N MET A 253 -19.34 46.18 16.07
CA MET A 253 -20.14 45.02 16.46
C MET A 253 -20.73 44.32 15.23
N ARG A 254 -21.31 45.07 14.28
CA ARG A 254 -21.79 44.51 13.03
C ARG A 254 -20.70 43.78 12.24
N ARG A 255 -19.51 44.37 12.19
CA ARG A 255 -18.35 43.74 11.54
C ARG A 255 -17.91 42.47 12.27
N ASN A 256 -17.93 42.48 13.60
CA ASN A 256 -17.54 41.31 14.40
C ASN A 256 -18.51 40.14 14.20
N LEU A 257 -19.83 40.38 14.08
CA LEU A 257 -20.80 39.32 13.75
C LEU A 257 -20.42 38.58 12.46
N ALA A 258 -20.07 39.32 11.40
CA ALA A 258 -19.65 38.72 10.14
C ALA A 258 -18.31 37.98 10.25
N LEU A 259 -17.36 38.50 11.04
CA LEU A 259 -16.06 37.85 11.28
C LEU A 259 -16.18 36.58 12.13
N GLU A 260 -17.03 36.59 13.15
CA GLU A 260 -17.33 35.44 14.01
C GLU A 260 -18.01 34.33 13.20
N PHE A 261 -18.99 34.69 12.37
CA PHE A 261 -19.61 33.76 11.42
C PHE A 261 -18.54 33.09 10.53
N ARG A 262 -17.69 33.89 9.86
CA ARG A 262 -16.63 33.37 9.00
C ARG A 262 -15.63 32.50 9.75
N THR A 263 -15.24 32.88 10.97
CA THR A 263 -14.30 32.13 11.80
C THR A 263 -14.89 30.77 12.19
N SER A 264 -16.17 30.75 12.58
CA SER A 264 -16.92 29.52 12.88
C SER A 264 -17.04 28.61 11.65
N VAL A 265 -17.38 29.16 10.49
CA VAL A 265 -17.44 28.40 9.23
C VAL A 265 -16.06 27.85 8.85
N GLN A 266 -14.99 28.63 9.00
CA GLN A 266 -13.63 28.18 8.70
C GLN A 266 -13.19 27.05 9.65
N ALA A 267 -13.51 27.13 10.94
CA ALA A 267 -13.21 26.07 11.90
C ALA A 267 -13.94 24.77 11.53
N GLN A 268 -15.24 24.84 11.21
CA GLN A 268 -16.02 23.69 10.74
C GLN A 268 -15.49 23.13 9.41
N LEU A 269 -15.02 23.99 8.51
CA LEU A 269 -14.44 23.56 7.23
C LEU A 269 -13.15 22.78 7.45
N ASN A 270 -12.28 23.26 8.34
CA ASN A 270 -11.04 22.57 8.67
C ASN A 270 -11.32 21.20 9.31
N GLU A 271 -12.26 21.14 10.25
CA GLU A 271 -12.69 19.88 10.88
C GLU A 271 -13.26 18.89 9.85
N ALA A 272 -14.20 19.33 9.02
CA ALA A 272 -14.82 18.49 7.99
C ALA A 272 -13.80 18.02 6.94
N THR A 273 -12.83 18.87 6.57
CA THR A 273 -11.76 18.50 5.63
C THR A 273 -10.81 17.47 6.22
N ASN A 274 -10.46 17.58 7.50
CA ASN A 274 -9.63 16.59 8.18
C ASN A 274 -10.35 15.24 8.30
N GLN A 275 -11.63 15.25 8.68
CA GLN A 275 -12.45 14.04 8.74
C GLN A 275 -12.61 13.40 7.36
N PHE A 276 -12.78 14.23 6.31
CA PHE A 276 -12.86 13.75 4.94
C PHE A 276 -11.58 13.06 4.50
N ALA A 277 -10.40 13.66 4.74
CA ALA A 277 -9.12 13.05 4.41
C ALA A 277 -8.88 11.73 5.16
N GLN A 278 -9.20 11.68 6.45
CA GLN A 278 -9.10 10.44 7.24
C GLN A 278 -10.04 9.34 6.72
N LEU A 279 -11.25 9.71 6.30
CA LEU A 279 -12.24 8.76 5.78
C LEU A 279 -11.86 8.27 4.39
N GLU A 280 -11.28 9.14 3.55
CA GLU A 280 -10.76 8.79 2.22
C GLU A 280 -9.69 7.67 2.34
N ASP A 281 -8.70 7.84 3.23
CA ASP A 281 -7.69 6.82 3.51
C ASP A 281 -8.32 5.50 4.02
N SER A 282 -9.31 5.60 4.92
CA SER A 282 -10.02 4.42 5.44
C SER A 282 -10.86 3.72 4.39
N GLN A 283 -11.42 4.45 3.43
CA GLN A 283 -12.27 3.92 2.37
C GLN A 283 -11.46 3.09 1.38
N GLU A 284 -10.21 3.49 1.06
CA GLU A 284 -9.31 2.69 0.23
C GLU A 284 -9.03 1.33 0.90
N GLY A 285 -8.80 1.32 2.22
CA GLY A 285 -8.65 0.10 3.00
C GLY A 285 -9.89 -0.80 2.91
N LEU A 286 -11.08 -0.25 3.14
CA LEU A 286 -12.34 -1.00 3.05
C LEU A 286 -12.61 -1.53 1.63
N ALA A 287 -12.25 -0.76 0.60
CA ALA A 287 -12.35 -1.20 -0.80
C ALA A 287 -11.42 -2.38 -1.09
N ASP A 288 -10.18 -2.36 -0.58
CA ASP A 288 -9.25 -3.49 -0.72
C ASP A 288 -9.76 -4.72 0.05
N GLN A 289 -10.30 -4.54 1.26
CA GLN A 289 -10.91 -5.64 2.02
C GLN A 289 -12.09 -6.27 1.29
N LEU A 290 -12.98 -5.44 0.73
CA LEU A 290 -14.10 -5.92 -0.09
C LEU A 290 -13.59 -6.64 -1.34
N LYS A 291 -12.57 -6.13 -2.01
CA LYS A 291 -11.98 -6.81 -3.18
C LYS A 291 -11.35 -8.16 -2.80
N ARG A 292 -10.80 -8.28 -1.59
CA ARG A 292 -10.20 -9.52 -1.06
C ARG A 292 -11.21 -10.57 -0.61
N THR A 293 -12.51 -10.29 -0.64
CA THR A 293 -13.52 -11.36 -0.49
C THR A 293 -13.53 -12.29 -1.70
N GLU A 294 -13.10 -11.79 -2.87
CA GLU A 294 -12.81 -12.58 -4.05
C GLU A 294 -11.36 -13.07 -4.03
N ILE A 295 -11.18 -14.36 -3.73
CA ILE A 295 -9.86 -14.98 -3.72
C ILE A 295 -9.47 -15.35 -5.15
N THR A 296 -8.44 -14.71 -5.68
CA THR A 296 -7.96 -14.89 -7.06
C THR A 296 -6.62 -15.63 -7.12
N ALA A 297 -6.33 -16.22 -8.28
CA ALA A 297 -5.04 -16.89 -8.51
C ALA A 297 -3.90 -15.86 -8.66
N PRO A 298 -2.80 -15.96 -7.89
CA PRO A 298 -1.67 -15.02 -7.99
C PRO A 298 -0.85 -15.19 -9.29
N MET A 299 -0.94 -16.35 -9.93
CA MET A 299 -0.22 -16.71 -11.15
C MET A 299 -0.93 -17.86 -11.90
N ASP A 300 -0.53 -18.10 -13.15
CA ASP A 300 -1.02 -19.23 -13.95
C ASP A 300 -0.58 -20.57 -13.34
N GLY A 301 -1.51 -21.51 -13.19
CA GLY A 301 -1.23 -22.79 -12.57
C GLY A 301 -2.35 -23.82 -12.68
N THR A 302 -2.15 -24.96 -12.04
CA THR A 302 -3.15 -26.01 -11.89
C THR A 302 -3.46 -26.18 -10.40
N ILE A 303 -4.74 -26.26 -10.04
CA ILE A 303 -5.16 -26.48 -8.64
C ILE A 303 -4.79 -27.91 -8.23
N LYS A 304 -3.92 -28.08 -7.24
CA LYS A 304 -3.53 -29.39 -6.71
C LYS A 304 -4.60 -29.95 -5.78
N ASP A 305 -5.00 -29.17 -4.78
CA ASP A 305 -6.01 -29.56 -3.81
C ASP A 305 -6.75 -28.34 -3.25
N ILE A 306 -7.99 -28.58 -2.84
CA ILE A 306 -8.86 -27.61 -2.16
C ILE A 306 -9.04 -28.12 -0.74
N LEU A 307 -8.41 -27.43 0.21
CA LEU A 307 -8.35 -27.82 1.63
C LEU A 307 -9.67 -27.54 2.34
N VAL A 308 -10.38 -26.48 1.92
CA VAL A 308 -11.68 -26.10 2.48
C VAL A 308 -12.78 -26.27 1.43
N ARG A 309 -13.61 -27.30 1.59
CA ARG A 309 -14.62 -27.71 0.61
C ARG A 309 -16.07 -27.47 1.04
N SER A 310 -16.29 -27.09 2.30
CA SER A 310 -17.63 -26.89 2.84
C SER A 310 -18.19 -25.52 2.44
N LEU A 311 -19.26 -25.52 1.64
CA LEU A 311 -20.12 -24.34 1.46
C LEU A 311 -20.69 -23.91 2.82
N GLY A 312 -20.61 -22.63 3.15
CA GLY A 312 -20.93 -22.11 4.48
C GLY A 312 -19.89 -22.43 5.56
N GLY A 313 -18.76 -23.03 5.20
CA GLY A 313 -17.63 -23.22 6.10
C GLY A 313 -16.96 -21.89 6.44
N VAL A 314 -16.39 -21.80 7.65
CA VAL A 314 -15.68 -20.60 8.13
C VAL A 314 -14.18 -20.79 7.94
N VAL A 315 -13.54 -19.81 7.32
CA VAL A 315 -12.09 -19.75 7.11
C VAL A 315 -11.49 -18.68 8.03
N LYS A 316 -10.41 -19.03 8.73
CA LYS A 316 -9.68 -18.08 9.59
C LYS A 316 -8.67 -17.27 8.77
N PRO A 317 -8.33 -16.05 9.23
CA PRO A 317 -7.19 -15.29 8.71
C PRO A 317 -5.90 -16.14 8.64
N GLY A 318 -5.28 -16.20 7.46
CA GLY A 318 -4.04 -16.95 7.20
C GLY A 318 -4.23 -18.47 7.02
N GLU A 319 -5.46 -18.97 7.08
CA GLU A 319 -5.73 -20.39 6.86
C GLU A 319 -5.61 -20.74 5.37
N PRO A 320 -4.88 -21.81 4.99
CA PRO A 320 -4.73 -22.22 3.60
C PRO A 320 -6.02 -22.82 3.06
N ILE A 321 -6.49 -22.24 1.95
CA ILE A 321 -7.74 -22.62 1.28
C ILE A 321 -7.46 -23.58 0.13
N MET A 322 -6.44 -23.27 -0.69
CA MET A 322 -6.09 -24.07 -1.87
C MET A 322 -4.58 -24.15 -2.06
N GLU A 323 -4.14 -25.21 -2.75
CA GLU A 323 -2.77 -25.36 -3.22
C GLU A 323 -2.72 -25.26 -4.75
N LEU A 324 -1.87 -24.36 -5.27
CA LEU A 324 -1.68 -24.12 -6.70
C LEU A 324 -0.27 -24.51 -7.14
N VAL A 325 -0.19 -25.25 -8.25
CA VAL A 325 1.07 -25.65 -8.89
C VAL A 325 1.28 -24.79 -10.13
N PRO A 326 2.32 -23.95 -10.21
CA PRO A 326 2.52 -23.08 -11.37
C PRO A 326 2.89 -23.85 -12.64
N ASN A 327 2.26 -23.46 -13.76
CA ASN A 327 2.38 -24.18 -15.04
C ASN A 327 3.75 -23.95 -15.72
N ASP A 328 4.36 -22.78 -15.56
CA ASP A 328 5.64 -22.41 -16.18
C ASP A 328 6.85 -22.78 -15.30
N SER A 329 6.66 -23.71 -14.37
CA SER A 329 7.75 -24.19 -13.54
C SER A 329 8.58 -25.19 -14.34
N LYS A 330 9.85 -24.83 -14.60
CA LYS A 330 10.83 -25.81 -15.10
C LYS A 330 10.80 -27.03 -14.19
N LEU A 331 10.69 -28.21 -14.77
CA LEU A 331 10.73 -29.44 -14.00
C LEU A 331 12.18 -29.75 -13.65
N ILE A 332 12.42 -30.11 -12.39
CA ILE A 332 13.70 -30.63 -11.91
C ILE A 332 13.47 -32.02 -11.34
N VAL A 333 14.50 -32.85 -11.36
CA VAL A 333 14.47 -34.14 -10.66
C VAL A 333 15.15 -33.97 -9.31
N GLU A 334 14.40 -34.17 -8.25
CA GLU A 334 14.91 -34.27 -6.88
C GLU A 334 15.39 -35.71 -6.66
N ALA A 335 16.70 -35.92 -6.63
CA ALA A 335 17.33 -37.22 -6.40
C ALA A 335 17.79 -37.38 -4.95
N ARG A 336 17.55 -38.57 -4.41
CA ARG A 336 18.03 -39.03 -3.11
C ARG A 336 19.32 -39.80 -3.30
N ILE A 337 20.39 -39.33 -2.67
CA ILE A 337 21.73 -39.90 -2.75
C ILE A 337 22.10 -40.50 -1.41
N SER A 338 22.70 -41.69 -1.44
CA SER A 338 23.22 -42.37 -0.24
C SER A 338 24.32 -41.54 0.44
N PRO A 339 24.35 -41.46 1.79
CA PRO A 339 25.43 -40.83 2.52
C PRO A 339 26.83 -41.40 2.22
N GLN A 340 26.92 -42.63 1.71
CA GLN A 340 28.20 -43.25 1.34
C GLN A 340 28.79 -42.65 0.06
N ASP A 341 27.96 -42.10 -0.81
CA ASP A 341 28.33 -41.65 -2.15
C ASP A 341 28.36 -40.12 -2.29
N ILE A 342 27.87 -39.38 -1.28
CA ILE A 342 27.78 -37.91 -1.29
C ILE A 342 29.12 -37.21 -1.50
N ALA A 343 30.22 -37.80 -1.04
CA ALA A 343 31.57 -37.24 -1.19
C ALA A 343 32.00 -37.06 -2.65
N PHE A 344 31.35 -37.76 -3.58
CA PHE A 344 31.66 -37.73 -5.01
C PHE A 344 30.67 -36.90 -5.82
N VAL A 345 29.60 -36.39 -5.21
CA VAL A 345 28.56 -35.61 -5.89
C VAL A 345 28.71 -34.12 -5.61
N SER A 346 28.98 -33.35 -6.67
CA SER A 346 29.11 -31.89 -6.61
C SER A 346 28.22 -31.19 -7.64
N LYS A 347 27.92 -29.91 -7.40
CA LYS A 347 27.24 -29.05 -8.37
C LYS A 347 28.02 -28.99 -9.68
N GLY A 348 27.32 -29.11 -10.80
CA GLY A 348 27.86 -29.02 -12.17
C GLY A 348 28.12 -30.36 -12.85
N LEU A 349 28.01 -31.49 -12.14
CA LEU A 349 28.15 -32.82 -12.75
C LEU A 349 26.99 -33.13 -13.71
N GLU A 350 27.29 -33.85 -14.78
CA GLU A 350 26.27 -34.38 -15.68
C GLU A 350 25.58 -35.59 -15.04
N ALA A 351 24.28 -35.70 -15.28
CA ALA A 351 23.47 -36.80 -14.80
C ALA A 351 22.57 -37.32 -15.91
N THR A 352 22.37 -38.63 -15.95
CA THR A 352 21.44 -39.29 -16.87
C THR A 352 20.22 -39.74 -16.09
N ILE A 353 19.05 -39.21 -16.46
CA ILE A 353 17.78 -39.44 -15.79
C ILE A 353 16.97 -40.47 -16.59
N LYS A 354 16.67 -41.60 -15.96
CA LYS A 354 15.86 -42.69 -16.53
C LYS A 354 14.48 -42.66 -15.87
N PHE A 355 13.46 -42.19 -16.59
CA PHE A 355 12.09 -42.16 -16.07
C PHE A 355 11.51 -43.56 -15.98
N THR A 356 10.97 -43.95 -14.83
CA THR A 356 10.43 -45.32 -14.65
C THR A 356 9.16 -45.58 -15.46
N ALA A 357 8.46 -44.53 -15.86
CA ALA A 357 7.25 -44.60 -16.68
C ALA A 357 7.54 -44.94 -18.17
N TYR A 358 8.80 -44.90 -18.59
CA TYR A 358 9.22 -45.17 -19.97
C TYR A 358 10.28 -46.27 -20.01
N ASP A 359 10.26 -47.11 -21.04
CA ASP A 359 11.29 -48.15 -21.21
C ASP A 359 12.63 -47.52 -21.59
N PHE A 360 13.59 -47.56 -20.66
CA PHE A 360 14.90 -46.95 -20.81
C PHE A 360 15.75 -47.58 -21.91
N VAL A 361 15.46 -48.83 -22.32
CA VAL A 361 16.20 -49.50 -23.41
C VAL A 361 15.80 -48.89 -24.75
N VAL A 362 14.54 -48.47 -24.88
CA VAL A 362 13.98 -47.92 -26.12
C VAL A 362 14.18 -46.40 -26.20
N TYR A 363 13.94 -45.69 -25.09
CA TYR A 363 13.92 -44.23 -25.06
C TYR A 363 15.20 -43.59 -24.50
N GLY A 364 16.13 -44.40 -23.98
CA GLY A 364 17.34 -43.89 -23.33
C GLY A 364 17.05 -43.10 -22.05
N GLY A 365 18.06 -42.39 -21.56
CA GLY A 365 17.93 -41.48 -20.43
C GLY A 365 18.05 -40.02 -20.87
N ARG A 366 17.34 -39.13 -20.19
CA ARG A 366 17.41 -37.68 -20.45
C ARG A 366 18.61 -37.09 -19.72
N LYS A 367 19.43 -36.31 -20.41
CA LYS A 367 20.59 -35.65 -19.80
C LYS A 367 20.15 -34.47 -18.93
N GLY A 368 20.79 -34.32 -17.78
CA GLY A 368 20.58 -33.23 -16.85
C GLY A 368 21.88 -32.80 -16.18
N THR A 369 21.87 -31.68 -15.48
CA THR A 369 23.02 -31.18 -14.70
C THR A 369 22.62 -31.00 -13.24
N VAL A 370 23.51 -31.39 -12.33
CA VAL A 370 23.31 -31.19 -10.89
C VAL A 370 23.44 -29.71 -10.56
N THR A 371 22.36 -29.05 -10.16
CA THR A 371 22.34 -27.62 -9.85
C THR A 371 22.50 -27.33 -8.36
N TYR A 372 22.08 -28.26 -7.50
CA TYR A 372 22.10 -28.14 -6.05
C TYR A 372 22.30 -29.50 -5.39
N VAL A 373 23.01 -29.51 -4.24
CA VAL A 373 23.19 -30.67 -3.37
C VAL A 373 23.05 -30.18 -1.93
N SER A 374 22.28 -30.87 -1.10
CA SER A 374 22.07 -30.49 0.30
C SER A 374 23.38 -30.58 1.09
N ALA A 375 23.63 -29.58 1.95
CA ALA A 375 24.79 -29.59 2.83
C ALA A 375 24.63 -30.56 4.01
N ASP A 376 23.39 -30.95 4.33
CA ASP A 376 23.04 -31.83 5.43
C ASP A 376 22.22 -33.04 4.96
N ALA A 377 22.26 -34.12 5.74
CA ALA A 377 21.50 -35.34 5.50
C ALA A 377 20.06 -35.20 6.03
N LEU A 378 19.10 -35.53 5.19
CA LEU A 378 17.69 -35.57 5.52
C LEU A 378 17.28 -37.00 5.86
N GLN A 379 16.23 -37.17 6.67
CA GLN A 379 15.68 -38.49 6.99
C GLN A 379 14.37 -38.72 6.25
N THR A 380 14.18 -39.92 5.73
CA THR A 380 12.88 -40.39 5.24
C THR A 380 11.97 -40.72 6.43
N GLU A 381 10.66 -40.87 6.21
CA GLU A 381 9.72 -41.34 7.23
C GLU A 381 10.17 -42.68 7.87
N ASP A 382 10.89 -43.52 7.12
CA ASP A 382 11.47 -44.79 7.57
C ASP A 382 12.80 -44.64 8.34
N GLY A 383 13.27 -43.42 8.61
CA GLY A 383 14.51 -43.13 9.34
C GLY A 383 15.81 -43.28 8.52
N THR A 384 15.73 -43.59 7.23
CA THR A 384 16.90 -43.68 6.35
C THR A 384 17.45 -42.29 6.00
N ALA A 385 18.74 -42.07 6.26
CA ALA A 385 19.41 -40.81 5.93
C ALA A 385 19.76 -40.75 4.43
N TYR A 386 19.48 -39.61 3.79
CA TYR A 386 19.81 -39.34 2.39
C TYR A 386 20.20 -37.88 2.18
N TYR A 387 21.01 -37.62 1.17
CA TYR A 387 21.28 -36.27 0.68
C TYR A 387 20.40 -35.98 -0.52
N ARG A 388 19.97 -34.73 -0.65
CA ARG A 388 19.08 -34.31 -1.74
C ARG A 388 19.88 -33.54 -2.78
N ALA A 389 19.83 -34.00 -4.03
CA ALA A 389 20.37 -33.30 -5.17
C ALA A 389 19.26 -32.89 -6.14
N HIS A 390 19.33 -31.67 -6.66
CA HIS A 390 18.46 -31.21 -7.73
C HIS A 390 19.18 -31.32 -9.06
N ILE A 391 18.55 -32.01 -10.02
CA ILE A 391 19.05 -32.14 -11.38
C ILE A 391 18.11 -31.37 -12.31
N GLN A 392 18.66 -30.38 -13.01
CA GLN A 392 17.95 -29.64 -14.06
C GLN A 392 18.02 -30.44 -15.36
N LEU A 393 16.86 -30.73 -15.96
CA LEU A 393 16.80 -31.38 -17.26
C LEU A 393 17.22 -30.40 -18.36
N HIS A 394 18.00 -30.88 -19.34
CA HIS A 394 18.25 -30.12 -20.56
C HIS A 394 17.02 -30.17 -21.46
N ASP A 395 16.71 -29.05 -22.13
CA ASP A 395 15.70 -29.02 -23.18
C ASP A 395 16.26 -29.69 -24.42
N ASP A 396 15.68 -30.85 -24.74
CA ASP A 396 15.99 -31.60 -25.94
C ASP A 396 14.76 -31.53 -26.87
N PRO A 397 14.85 -30.85 -28.03
CA PRO A 397 13.73 -30.64 -28.93
C PRO A 397 13.26 -31.92 -29.64
N ASP A 398 14.01 -33.03 -29.56
CA ASP A 398 13.74 -34.26 -30.32
C ASP A 398 12.98 -35.35 -29.52
N THR A 399 12.70 -35.12 -28.23
CA THR A 399 12.08 -36.14 -27.36
C THR A 399 10.58 -35.92 -27.15
N ARG A 400 9.74 -36.87 -27.62
CA ARG A 400 8.27 -36.88 -27.43
C ARG A 400 7.80 -37.30 -26.02
N LEU A 401 8.66 -37.22 -25.01
CA LEU A 401 8.37 -37.69 -23.65
C LEU A 401 7.71 -36.57 -22.83
N GLN A 402 6.43 -36.72 -22.51
CA GLN A 402 5.72 -35.79 -21.62
C GLN A 402 6.07 -36.11 -20.16
N VAL A 403 6.80 -35.20 -19.51
CA VAL A 403 7.17 -35.32 -18.09
C VAL A 403 6.17 -34.52 -17.25
N ILE A 404 5.57 -35.15 -16.24
CA ILE A 404 4.59 -34.54 -15.34
C ILE A 404 5.16 -34.55 -13.91
N PRO A 405 4.91 -33.52 -13.07
CA PRO A 405 5.24 -33.56 -11.65
C PRO A 405 4.75 -34.84 -10.95
N GLY A 406 5.59 -35.41 -10.09
CA GLY A 406 5.28 -36.63 -9.34
C GLY A 406 5.81 -37.92 -9.96
N MET A 407 6.26 -37.91 -11.21
CA MET A 407 6.88 -39.07 -11.87
C MET A 407 8.17 -39.51 -11.14
N GLN A 408 8.38 -40.83 -11.03
CA GLN A 408 9.61 -41.41 -10.47
C GLN A 408 10.68 -41.58 -11.57
N ALA A 409 11.94 -41.44 -11.18
CA ALA A 409 13.08 -41.60 -12.08
C ALA A 409 14.27 -42.21 -11.33
N MET A 410 15.14 -42.90 -12.03
CA MET A 410 16.46 -43.29 -11.54
C MET A 410 17.48 -42.33 -12.12
N VAL A 411 18.37 -41.80 -11.29
CA VAL A 411 19.35 -40.80 -11.70
C VAL A 411 20.75 -41.36 -11.55
N ASP A 412 21.48 -41.41 -12.67
CA ASP A 412 22.89 -41.78 -12.70
C ASP A 412 23.73 -40.51 -12.79
N ILE A 413 24.40 -40.12 -11.71
CA ILE A 413 25.25 -38.93 -11.64
C ILE A 413 26.68 -39.34 -12.01
N LEU A 414 27.25 -38.73 -13.05
CA LEU A 414 28.61 -39.01 -13.51
C LEU A 414 29.63 -38.31 -12.58
N THR A 415 30.31 -39.08 -11.75
CA THR A 415 31.24 -38.58 -10.72
C THR A 415 32.71 -38.59 -11.16
N GLY A 416 33.03 -39.29 -12.24
CA GLY A 416 34.36 -39.28 -12.84
C GLY A 416 34.56 -40.37 -13.88
N GLU A 417 35.75 -40.40 -14.47
CA GLU A 417 36.19 -41.45 -15.40
C GLU A 417 37.37 -42.21 -14.77
N LYS A 418 37.28 -43.53 -14.74
CA LYS A 418 38.35 -44.42 -14.28
C LYS A 418 38.83 -45.32 -15.40
N THR A 419 40.10 -45.71 -15.38
CA THR A 419 40.61 -46.66 -16.37
C THR A 419 40.24 -48.08 -15.97
N VAL A 420 40.05 -48.98 -16.94
CA VAL A 420 39.74 -50.40 -16.67
C VAL A 420 40.81 -51.04 -15.77
N LEU A 421 42.09 -50.64 -15.95
CA LEU A 421 43.20 -51.08 -15.12
C LEU A 421 43.01 -50.69 -13.65
N SER A 422 42.57 -49.46 -13.39
CA SER A 422 42.32 -48.96 -12.03
C SER A 422 41.18 -49.69 -11.33
N TYR A 423 40.14 -50.09 -12.08
CA TYR A 423 39.02 -50.88 -11.56
C TYR A 423 39.47 -52.29 -11.16
N TRP A 424 40.25 -52.96 -12.02
CA TRP A 424 40.79 -54.31 -11.74
C TRP A 424 41.80 -54.34 -10.58
N LEU A 425 42.62 -53.31 -10.41
CA LEU A 425 43.60 -53.25 -9.32
C LEU A 425 43.00 -52.84 -7.97
N LYS A 426 41.78 -52.29 -7.92
CA LYS A 426 41.12 -51.80 -6.69
C LYS A 426 41.04 -52.85 -5.56
N PRO A 427 40.70 -54.14 -5.79
CA PRO A 427 40.68 -55.16 -4.75
C PRO A 427 42.07 -55.47 -4.17
N LEU A 428 43.10 -55.49 -5.03
CA LEU A 428 44.48 -55.74 -4.62
C LEU A 428 45.03 -54.57 -3.78
N LEU A 429 44.71 -53.34 -4.19
CA LEU A 429 45.06 -52.12 -3.47
C LEU A 429 44.33 -52.00 -2.12
N ARG A 430 43.04 -52.37 -2.07
CA ARG A 430 42.27 -52.44 -0.82
C ARG A 430 42.86 -53.49 0.12
N ALA A 431 43.15 -54.70 -0.36
CA ALA A 431 43.73 -55.77 0.46
C ALA A 431 45.09 -55.36 1.06
N LYS A 432 45.97 -54.69 0.31
CA LYS A 432 47.25 -54.18 0.82
C LYS A 432 47.06 -53.09 1.90
N ALA A 433 46.06 -52.22 1.74
CA ALA A 433 45.76 -51.16 2.70
C ALA A 433 45.09 -51.69 3.98
N SER A 434 44.26 -52.74 3.88
CA SER A 434 43.59 -53.39 5.00
C SER A 434 44.48 -54.39 5.75
N ALA A 435 45.46 -55.03 5.08
CA ALA A 435 46.32 -56.05 5.69
C ALA A 435 47.41 -55.50 6.63
N LEU A 436 47.62 -54.18 6.67
CA LEU A 436 48.58 -53.50 7.57
C LEU A 436 47.88 -52.70 8.68
N ARG A 437 46.61 -52.97 8.95
CA ARG A 437 45.84 -52.38 10.04
C ARG A 437 45.08 -53.48 10.77
N GLU A 438 45.34 -53.63 12.07
CA GLU A 438 44.41 -54.32 12.97
C GLU A 438 43.24 -53.39 13.31
N PRO A 439 42.06 -53.94 13.63
CA PRO A 439 40.84 -53.17 13.89
C PRO A 439 40.95 -52.22 15.10
#